data_AF-A0A2I0GT48-F1
#
_entry.id   AF-A0A2I0GT48-F1
#
_cell.length_a   1.000
_cell.length_b   1.000
_cell.length_c   1.000
_cell.angle_alpha   90.00
_cell.angle_beta   90.00
_cell.angle_gamma   90.00
#
_symmetry.space_group_name_H-M   'P 1'
#
loop_
_entity.id
_entity.type
_entity.pdbx_description
1 polymer ?
#
loop_
_entity_poly.entity_id
_entity_poly.type
_entity_poly.pdbx_seq_one_letter_code
_entity_poly.pdbx_strand_id
1 'polypeptide(L)'
;VNWFTFSSSPLHRCLHQHICNLERNGKLETIEAINEKVRKRFKNPKLSNSSCAKVCRHASVSWCRSLIISLALITPLQSEQSVEAQNHNASENASENAQRLLYVDLQTDEFWNSSFEDSTQLKQVETKWIPVLNKIKNTAIWKASDQNLDSANTLLRCAYNFFRESSCVTLPTWVKLYLAPKGVALEPQLKTAIDGGVEVLDVSLPRKLLLWAYTLVHGHWAHISAVLKYCEENIK
;
A
#
# COMPACT_ATOMS: atom_id res chain seq x y z
N VAL A 1 16.12 -32.63 33.18
CA VAL A 1 16.96 -31.53 32.65
C VAL A 1 16.07 -30.32 32.44
N ASN A 2 16.43 -29.20 33.05
CA ASN A 2 15.63 -27.99 33.21
C ASN A 2 15.27 -27.31 31.87
N TRP A 3 13.99 -26.95 31.70
CA TRP A 3 13.41 -26.29 30.51
C TRP A 3 13.23 -24.77 30.69
N PHE A 4 14.05 -24.10 31.49
CA PHE A 4 13.95 -22.66 31.69
C PHE A 4 14.98 -21.90 30.84
N THR A 5 14.48 -20.85 30.19
CA THR A 5 15.12 -19.78 29.39
C THR A 5 15.28 -19.98 27.87
N PHE A 6 14.22 -19.74 27.09
CA PHE A 6 14.28 -19.01 25.80
C PHE A 6 12.91 -18.38 25.50
N SER A 7 12.88 -17.06 25.27
CA SER A 7 11.69 -16.20 25.20
C SER A 7 10.98 -16.16 23.84
N SER A 8 10.79 -17.28 23.14
CA SER A 8 9.77 -17.40 22.08
C SER A 8 9.29 -18.83 21.95
N SER A 9 7.97 -19.06 22.04
CA SER A 9 7.47 -20.42 21.80
C SER A 9 7.65 -20.79 20.32
N PRO A 10 7.95 -22.06 19.97
CA PRO A 10 8.14 -22.52 18.59
C PRO A 10 7.02 -22.10 17.62
N LEU A 11 5.79 -21.96 18.13
CA LEU A 11 4.63 -21.50 17.39
C LEU A 11 4.75 -20.06 16.87
N HIS A 12 5.27 -19.12 17.68
CA HIS A 12 5.42 -17.73 17.23
C HIS A 12 6.46 -17.63 16.11
N ARG A 13 7.57 -18.36 16.23
CA ARG A 13 8.60 -18.44 15.17
C ARG A 13 8.00 -18.97 13.86
N CYS A 14 7.21 -20.04 13.94
CA CYS A 14 6.52 -20.60 12.78
C CYS A 14 5.57 -19.58 12.13
N LEU A 15 4.82 -18.82 12.93
CA LEU A 15 3.92 -17.77 12.42
C LEU A 15 4.68 -16.64 11.71
N HIS A 16 5.79 -16.16 12.28
CA HIS A 16 6.62 -15.15 11.62
C HIS A 16 7.13 -15.67 10.27
N GLN A 17 7.70 -16.87 10.23
CA GLN A 17 8.18 -17.47 8.99
C GLN A 17 7.07 -17.67 7.94
N HIS A 18 5.87 -18.07 8.39
CA HIS A 18 4.73 -18.24 7.51
C HIS A 18 4.28 -16.92 6.89
N ILE A 19 4.21 -15.84 7.69
CA ILE A 19 3.87 -14.49 7.21
C ILE A 19 4.90 -14.02 6.15
N CYS A 20 6.20 -14.15 6.41
CA CYS A 20 7.23 -13.79 5.44
C CYS A 20 7.12 -14.58 4.13
N ASN A 21 6.81 -15.89 4.22
CA ASN A 21 6.62 -16.73 3.04
C ASN A 21 5.40 -16.28 2.20
N LEU A 22 4.29 -15.91 2.86
CA LEU A 22 3.12 -15.40 2.16
C LEU A 22 3.40 -14.05 1.48
N GLU A 23 4.10 -13.15 2.18
CA GLU A 23 4.48 -11.82 1.67
C GLU A 23 5.44 -11.96 0.48
N ARG A 24 6.45 -12.82 0.60
CA ARG A 24 7.33 -13.18 -0.52
C ARG A 24 6.52 -13.72 -1.70
N ASN A 25 5.44 -14.46 -1.48
CA ASN A 25 4.64 -15.06 -2.55
C ASN A 25 3.46 -14.19 -3.02
N GLY A 26 3.34 -12.95 -2.54
CA GLY A 26 2.27 -12.02 -2.95
C GLY A 26 0.87 -12.48 -2.53
N LYS A 27 0.74 -13.24 -1.43
CA LYS A 27 -0.53 -13.81 -0.98
C LYS A 27 -1.31 -12.84 -0.09
N LEU A 28 -1.64 -11.66 -0.62
CA LEU A 28 -2.28 -10.55 0.10
C LEU A 28 -3.52 -10.96 0.89
N GLU A 29 -4.53 -11.57 0.24
CA GLU A 29 -5.78 -11.95 0.92
C GLU A 29 -5.57 -12.97 2.04
N THR A 30 -4.56 -13.84 1.91
CA THR A 30 -4.21 -14.80 2.96
C THR A 30 -3.58 -14.09 4.16
N ILE A 31 -2.75 -13.07 3.92
CA ILE A 31 -2.14 -12.25 4.98
C ILE A 31 -3.21 -11.41 5.69
N GLU A 32 -4.15 -10.83 4.95
CA GLU A 32 -5.33 -10.14 5.50
C GLU A 32 -6.13 -11.07 6.43
N ALA A 33 -6.46 -12.27 5.97
CA ALA A 33 -7.18 -13.27 6.77
C ALA A 33 -6.41 -13.70 8.03
N ILE A 34 -5.09 -13.80 7.96
CA ILE A 34 -4.23 -14.09 9.13
C ILE A 34 -4.24 -12.92 10.09
N ASN A 35 -4.06 -11.68 9.61
CA ASN A 35 -4.09 -10.47 10.43
C ASN A 35 -5.40 -10.39 11.22
N GLU A 36 -6.53 -10.62 10.55
CA GLU A 36 -7.83 -10.57 11.20
C GLU A 36 -8.01 -11.68 12.27
N LYS A 37 -7.54 -12.90 11.98
CA LYS A 37 -7.56 -14.01 12.94
C LYS A 37 -6.69 -13.73 14.16
N VAL A 38 -5.46 -13.24 13.92
CA VAL A 38 -4.48 -12.84 14.94
C VAL A 38 -5.12 -11.76 15.82
N ARG A 39 -5.60 -10.67 15.24
CA ARG A 39 -6.26 -9.57 15.96
C ARG A 39 -7.45 -10.04 16.80
N LYS A 40 -8.32 -10.89 16.26
CA LYS A 40 -9.47 -11.47 17.00
C LYS A 40 -9.05 -12.34 18.18
N ARG A 41 -8.07 -13.23 17.98
CA ARG A 41 -7.59 -14.17 19.02
C ARG A 41 -6.90 -13.45 20.17
N PHE A 42 -6.19 -12.37 19.86
CA PHE A 42 -5.36 -11.64 20.81
C PHE A 42 -6.07 -10.49 21.53
N LYS A 43 -7.36 -10.25 21.24
CA LYS A 43 -8.25 -9.49 22.13
C LYS A 43 -8.55 -10.22 23.45
N ASN A 44 -8.20 -11.50 23.57
CA ASN A 44 -8.37 -12.25 24.81
C ASN A 44 -7.24 -11.91 25.80
N PRO A 45 -7.55 -11.30 26.97
CA PRO A 45 -6.52 -10.89 27.95
C PRO A 45 -5.68 -12.06 28.48
N LYS A 46 -6.19 -13.30 28.38
CA LYS A 46 -5.46 -14.51 28.80
C LYS A 46 -4.31 -14.88 27.84
N LEU A 47 -4.32 -14.36 26.62
CA LEU A 47 -3.35 -14.66 25.57
C LEU A 47 -2.45 -13.47 25.22
N SER A 48 -2.70 -12.29 25.81
CA SER A 48 -1.91 -11.09 25.57
C SER A 48 -0.57 -11.16 26.28
N ASN A 49 0.46 -11.64 25.58
CA ASN A 49 1.85 -11.54 25.99
C ASN A 49 2.68 -10.77 24.94
N SER A 50 3.92 -10.43 25.28
CA SER A 50 4.80 -9.64 24.40
C SER A 50 5.09 -10.32 23.05
N SER A 51 5.10 -11.66 22.99
CA SER A 51 5.30 -12.43 21.75
C SER A 51 4.08 -12.35 20.82
N CYS A 52 2.88 -12.39 21.39
CA CYS A 52 1.62 -12.17 20.67
C CYS A 52 1.60 -10.76 20.05
N ALA A 53 1.99 -9.73 20.80
CA ALA A 53 2.04 -8.36 20.30
C ALA A 53 3.00 -8.22 19.09
N LYS A 54 4.13 -8.93 19.11
CA LYS A 54 5.08 -8.99 17.98
C LYS A 54 4.47 -9.65 16.74
N VAL A 55 3.73 -10.75 16.90
CA VAL A 55 3.04 -11.41 15.77
C VAL A 55 1.93 -10.53 15.20
N CYS A 56 1.13 -9.87 16.06
CA CYS A 56 0.13 -8.89 15.61
C CYS A 56 0.76 -7.77 14.79
N ARG A 57 1.85 -7.19 15.29
CA ARG A 57 2.57 -6.12 14.59
C ARG A 57 3.13 -6.61 13.25
N HIS A 58 3.70 -7.80 13.22
CA HIS A 58 4.21 -8.39 11.97
C HIS A 58 3.10 -8.62 10.95
N ALA A 59 1.99 -9.24 11.35
CA ALA A 59 0.87 -9.48 10.43
C ALA A 59 0.32 -8.17 9.85
N SER A 60 0.16 -7.13 10.67
CA SER A 60 -0.32 -5.81 10.23
C SER A 60 0.66 -5.12 9.28
N VAL A 61 1.96 -5.15 9.59
CA VAL A 61 3.01 -4.60 8.73
C VAL A 61 3.10 -5.34 7.40
N SER A 62 3.13 -6.68 7.41
CA SER A 62 3.17 -7.49 6.19
C SER A 62 1.90 -7.34 5.35
N TRP A 63 0.73 -7.13 5.96
CA TRP A 63 -0.50 -6.81 5.22
C TRP A 63 -0.34 -5.48 4.48
N CYS A 64 0.14 -4.44 5.17
CA CYS A 64 0.38 -3.14 4.58
C CYS A 64 1.41 -3.20 3.44
N ARG A 65 2.56 -3.86 3.64
CA ARG A 65 3.58 -4.02 2.59
C ARG A 65 3.05 -4.80 1.40
N SER A 66 2.33 -5.90 1.65
CA SER A 66 1.73 -6.72 0.59
C SER A 66 0.72 -5.91 -0.22
N LEU A 67 -0.09 -5.07 0.42
CA LEU A 67 -1.05 -4.21 -0.27
C LEU A 67 -0.32 -3.19 -1.17
N ILE A 68 0.74 -2.55 -0.67
CA ILE A 68 1.58 -1.63 -1.46
C ILE A 68 2.22 -2.34 -2.64
N ILE A 69 2.77 -3.54 -2.44
CA ILE A 69 3.37 -4.36 -3.50
C ILE A 69 2.32 -4.72 -4.56
N SER A 70 1.12 -5.15 -4.15
CA SER A 70 0.06 -5.49 -5.09
C SER A 70 -0.44 -4.28 -5.88
N LEU A 71 -0.56 -3.10 -5.26
CA LEU A 71 -0.88 -1.86 -5.96
C LEU A 71 0.22 -1.48 -6.96
N ALA A 72 1.49 -1.59 -6.54
CA ALA A 72 2.64 -1.32 -7.38
C ALA A 72 2.70 -2.23 -8.63
N LEU A 73 2.36 -3.51 -8.48
CA LEU A 73 2.36 -4.48 -9.58
C LEU A 73 1.38 -4.15 -10.71
N ILE A 74 0.24 -3.52 -10.39
CA ILE A 74 -0.81 -3.21 -11.37
C ILE A 74 -0.83 -1.73 -11.78
N THR A 75 0.07 -0.92 -11.23
CA THR A 75 0.18 0.50 -11.60
C THR A 75 0.90 0.60 -12.94
N PRO A 76 0.23 1.11 -14.01
CA PRO A 76 0.83 1.20 -15.32
C PRO A 76 2.06 2.11 -15.32
N LEU A 77 3.10 1.72 -16.07
CA LEU A 77 4.29 2.54 -16.25
C LEU A 77 4.13 3.45 -17.47
N GLN A 78 4.69 4.66 -17.43
CA GLN A 78 4.53 5.65 -18.51
C GLN A 78 4.96 5.14 -19.89
N SER A 79 5.93 4.22 -19.96
CA SER A 79 6.38 3.62 -21.23
C SER A 79 5.33 2.75 -21.93
N GLU A 80 4.34 2.25 -21.20
CA GLU A 80 3.27 1.40 -21.73
C GLU A 80 2.13 2.24 -22.34
N GLN A 81 2.06 3.54 -22.02
CA GLN A 81 0.96 4.42 -22.41
C GLN A 81 1.26 5.35 -23.59
N SER A 82 2.51 5.43 -24.06
CA SER A 82 2.86 6.30 -25.20
C SER A 82 2.14 5.92 -26.50
N VAL A 83 1.47 4.78 -26.54
CA VAL A 83 0.72 4.28 -27.71
C VAL A 83 -0.75 4.76 -27.71
N GLU A 84 -1.32 5.12 -26.55
CA GLU A 84 -2.76 5.43 -26.43
C GLU A 84 -3.05 6.89 -26.03
N ALA A 85 -2.09 7.58 -25.41
CA ALA A 85 -2.29 8.90 -24.81
C ALA A 85 -2.42 10.09 -25.79
N GLN A 86 -2.34 9.87 -27.11
CA GLN A 86 -2.51 10.93 -28.10
C GLN A 86 -3.96 11.17 -28.57
N ASN A 87 -4.93 10.30 -28.21
CA ASN A 87 -6.23 10.27 -28.91
C ASN A 87 -7.49 10.62 -28.10
N HIS A 88 -7.40 11.05 -26.84
CA HIS A 88 -8.60 11.48 -26.10
C HIS A 88 -8.50 12.92 -25.60
N ASN A 89 -8.72 13.81 -26.57
CA ASN A 89 -9.45 15.07 -26.52
C ASN A 89 -9.37 15.89 -25.23
N ALA A 90 -8.68 17.03 -25.36
CA ALA A 90 -8.96 18.24 -24.61
C ALA A 90 -10.47 18.58 -24.72
N SER A 91 -11.21 18.37 -23.64
CA SER A 91 -12.49 19.03 -23.43
C SER A 91 -12.24 20.22 -22.51
N GLU A 92 -12.50 21.43 -23.01
CA GLU A 92 -12.25 22.71 -22.33
C GLU A 92 -13.13 22.94 -21.08
N ASN A 93 -13.97 21.98 -20.70
CA ASN A 93 -14.83 22.04 -19.50
C ASN A 93 -14.49 20.98 -18.44
N ALA A 94 -13.31 20.35 -18.53
CA ALA A 94 -12.88 19.36 -17.55
C ALA A 94 -12.63 20.02 -16.19
N SER A 95 -13.37 19.60 -15.15
CA SER A 95 -13.19 20.02 -13.75
C SER A 95 -11.70 20.12 -13.37
N GLU A 96 -11.32 21.06 -12.50
CA GLU A 96 -9.93 21.24 -12.03
C GLU A 96 -9.27 19.92 -11.57
N ASN A 97 -10.08 18.99 -11.05
CA ASN A 97 -9.64 17.64 -10.65
C ASN A 97 -9.27 16.73 -11.82
N ALA A 98 -9.88 16.92 -12.99
CA ALA A 98 -9.56 16.17 -14.21
C ALA A 98 -8.25 16.64 -14.87
N GLN A 99 -7.74 17.82 -14.50
CA GLN A 99 -6.48 18.37 -14.97
C GLN A 99 -5.29 18.00 -14.08
N ARG A 100 -5.54 17.45 -12.88
CA ARG A 100 -4.50 16.98 -11.95
C ARG A 100 -4.40 15.45 -11.95
N LEU A 101 -3.18 14.95 -11.80
CA LEU A 101 -2.88 13.54 -11.63
C LEU A 101 -2.40 13.28 -10.21
N LEU A 102 -2.77 12.11 -9.69
CA LEU A 102 -2.22 11.57 -8.46
C LEU A 102 -0.91 10.87 -8.79
N TYR A 103 0.13 11.14 -8.02
CA TYR A 103 1.41 10.49 -8.14
C TYR A 103 1.80 9.82 -6.83
N VAL A 104 2.65 8.80 -6.93
CA VAL A 104 3.17 8.03 -5.81
C VAL A 104 4.69 8.08 -5.76
N ASP A 105 5.21 8.26 -4.55
CA ASP A 105 6.62 8.08 -4.22
C ASP A 105 6.74 7.16 -3.00
N LEU A 106 7.71 6.25 -3.06
CA LEU A 106 7.94 5.22 -2.05
C LEU A 106 9.24 5.50 -1.29
N GLN A 107 9.14 5.55 0.03
CA GLN A 107 10.30 5.69 0.92
C GLN A 107 10.91 4.31 1.20
N THR A 108 11.70 3.80 0.25
CA THR A 108 12.26 2.44 0.28
C THR A 108 13.15 2.16 1.49
N ASP A 109 13.86 3.17 2.00
CA ASP A 109 14.80 2.99 3.13
C ASP A 109 14.07 2.67 4.45
N GLU A 110 12.90 3.28 4.67
CA GLU A 110 12.06 3.01 5.83
C GLU A 110 11.16 1.77 5.63
N PHE A 111 10.90 1.38 4.37
CA PHE A 111 9.99 0.30 4.00
C PHE A 111 10.44 -1.07 4.55
N TRP A 112 11.75 -1.31 4.51
CA TRP A 112 12.38 -2.57 4.93
C TRP A 112 13.01 -2.50 6.33
N ASN A 113 12.80 -1.41 7.07
CA ASN A 113 13.33 -1.29 8.42
C ASN A 113 12.33 -1.86 9.44
N SER A 114 12.68 -2.98 10.06
CA SER A 114 11.88 -3.59 11.11
C SER A 114 12.75 -4.14 12.22
N SER A 115 12.57 -3.60 13.42
CA SER A 115 13.30 -4.04 14.61
C SER A 115 12.75 -5.34 15.23
N PHE A 116 11.63 -5.86 14.72
CA PHE A 116 10.94 -7.02 15.29
C PHE A 116 10.93 -8.25 14.36
N GLU A 117 11.28 -8.09 13.09
CA GLU A 117 11.39 -9.16 12.11
C GLU A 117 12.79 -9.80 12.12
N ASP A 118 12.87 -11.04 11.64
CA ASP A 118 14.14 -11.68 11.35
C ASP A 118 14.76 -11.03 10.10
N SER A 119 15.95 -10.47 10.26
CA SER A 119 16.63 -9.72 9.19
C SER A 119 16.95 -10.57 7.97
N THR A 120 17.14 -11.88 8.12
CA THR A 120 17.41 -12.78 6.99
C THR A 120 16.16 -13.03 6.18
N GLN A 121 15.01 -13.25 6.85
CA GLN A 121 13.73 -13.47 6.18
C GLN A 121 13.25 -12.20 5.48
N LEU A 122 13.35 -11.05 6.15
CA LEU A 122 12.96 -9.76 5.58
C LEU A 122 13.78 -9.42 4.33
N LYS A 123 15.10 -9.67 4.37
CA LYS A 123 15.97 -9.47 3.21
C LYS A 123 15.58 -10.30 1.99
N GLN A 124 15.03 -11.50 2.18
CA GLN A 124 14.54 -12.32 1.06
C GLN A 124 13.27 -11.75 0.43
N VAL A 125 12.37 -11.19 1.25
CA VAL A 125 11.16 -10.49 0.78
C VAL A 125 11.57 -9.23 0.02
N GLU A 126 12.45 -8.42 0.63
CA GLU A 126 13.01 -7.21 0.06
C GLU A 126 13.65 -7.45 -1.30
N THR A 127 14.57 -8.42 -1.39
CA THR A 127 15.28 -8.75 -2.64
C THR A 127 14.32 -9.08 -3.78
N LYS A 128 13.18 -9.73 -3.48
CA LYS A 128 12.19 -10.07 -4.50
C LYS A 128 11.43 -8.84 -5.00
N TRP A 129 11.06 -7.93 -4.09
CA TRP A 129 10.10 -6.87 -4.39
C TRP A 129 10.72 -5.51 -4.68
N ILE A 130 11.99 -5.27 -4.30
CA ILE A 130 12.73 -4.04 -4.66
C ILE A 130 12.60 -3.67 -6.15
N PRO A 131 12.78 -4.60 -7.12
CA PRO A 131 12.68 -4.24 -8.53
C PRO A 131 11.31 -3.71 -8.94
N VAL A 132 10.24 -4.13 -8.26
CA VAL A 132 8.88 -3.63 -8.49
C VAL A 132 8.72 -2.25 -7.86
N LEU A 133 9.12 -2.10 -6.59
CA LEU A 133 8.94 -0.85 -5.86
C LEU A 133 9.76 0.30 -6.47
N ASN A 134 10.98 0.02 -6.96
CA ASN A 134 11.81 1.03 -7.61
C ASN A 134 11.20 1.59 -8.90
N LYS A 135 10.39 0.80 -9.62
CA LYS A 135 9.72 1.25 -10.85
C LYS A 135 8.57 2.23 -10.58
N ILE A 136 8.00 2.18 -9.39
CA ILE A 136 6.84 3.00 -9.00
C ILE A 136 7.27 4.31 -8.31
N LYS A 137 8.58 4.49 -8.10
CA LYS A 137 9.10 5.72 -7.52
C LYS A 137 8.79 6.90 -8.42
N ASN A 138 8.17 7.93 -7.85
CA ASN A 138 7.73 9.14 -8.53
C ASN A 138 6.79 8.94 -9.73
N THR A 139 5.95 7.90 -9.72
CA THR A 139 5.13 7.53 -10.88
C THR A 139 3.71 8.12 -10.79
N ALA A 140 3.17 8.56 -11.92
CA ALA A 140 1.77 8.96 -12.03
C ALA A 140 0.86 7.73 -11.97
N ILE A 141 -0.20 7.80 -11.17
CA ILE A 141 -1.20 6.74 -11.05
C ILE A 141 -2.28 6.98 -12.10
N TRP A 142 -2.39 6.02 -13.01
CA TRP A 142 -3.41 5.98 -14.05
C TRP A 142 -4.41 4.86 -13.79
N LYS A 143 -5.48 4.80 -14.59
CA LYS A 143 -6.36 3.64 -14.60
C LYS A 143 -5.53 2.39 -14.91
N ALA A 144 -5.76 1.30 -14.18
CA ALA A 144 -5.17 0.01 -14.48
C ALA A 144 -5.58 -0.45 -15.89
N SER A 145 -4.73 -1.24 -16.54
CA SER A 145 -5.06 -1.87 -17.82
C SER A 145 -6.28 -2.78 -17.69
N ASP A 146 -6.98 -3.04 -18.80
CA ASP A 146 -8.19 -3.88 -18.79
C ASP A 146 -7.94 -5.26 -18.17
N GLN A 147 -6.76 -5.84 -18.40
CA GLN A 147 -6.34 -7.12 -17.83
C GLN A 147 -6.20 -7.09 -16.30
N ASN A 148 -5.96 -5.91 -15.73
CA ASN A 148 -5.74 -5.69 -14.30
C ASN A 148 -6.95 -5.04 -13.59
N LEU A 149 -8.05 -4.74 -14.28
CA LEU A 149 -9.20 -4.06 -13.67
C LEU A 149 -9.88 -4.89 -12.57
N ASP A 150 -10.00 -6.20 -12.73
CA ASP A 150 -10.54 -7.08 -11.69
C ASP A 150 -9.63 -7.09 -10.45
N SER A 151 -8.31 -7.10 -10.67
CA SER A 151 -7.31 -6.97 -9.61
C SER A 151 -7.41 -5.61 -8.92
N ALA A 152 -7.59 -4.52 -9.68
CA ALA A 152 -7.75 -3.17 -9.13
C ALA A 152 -9.00 -3.07 -8.24
N ASN A 153 -10.14 -3.63 -8.67
CA ASN A 153 -11.36 -3.68 -7.85
C ASN A 153 -11.15 -4.49 -6.57
N THR A 154 -10.48 -5.64 -6.66
CA THR A 154 -10.13 -6.46 -5.50
C THR A 154 -9.23 -5.69 -4.52
N LEU A 155 -8.23 -4.98 -5.03
CA LEU A 155 -7.32 -4.17 -4.22
C LEU A 155 -7.99 -2.94 -3.61
N LEU A 156 -8.98 -2.35 -4.28
CA LEU A 156 -9.81 -1.29 -3.70
C LEU A 156 -10.56 -1.79 -2.46
N ARG A 157 -11.14 -2.99 -2.53
CA ARG A 157 -11.75 -3.66 -1.37
C ARG A 157 -10.74 -3.94 -0.26
N CYS A 158 -9.59 -4.51 -0.58
CA CYS A 158 -8.53 -4.77 0.40
C CYS A 158 -8.02 -3.48 1.06
N ALA A 159 -7.87 -2.40 0.30
CA ALA A 159 -7.47 -1.09 0.82
C ALA A 159 -8.54 -0.48 1.74
N TYR A 160 -9.82 -0.66 1.41
CA TYR A 160 -10.92 -0.22 2.26
C TYR A 160 -10.99 -1.02 3.58
N ASN A 161 -10.81 -2.34 3.52
CA ASN A 161 -10.69 -3.18 4.73
C ASN A 161 -9.50 -2.74 5.59
N PHE A 162 -8.35 -2.51 4.98
CA PHE A 162 -7.16 -2.02 5.67
C PHE A 162 -7.41 -0.66 6.34
N PHE A 163 -8.11 0.26 5.67
CA PHE A 163 -8.53 1.55 6.24
C PHE A 163 -9.42 1.36 7.48
N ARG A 164 -10.42 0.49 7.41
CA ARG A 164 -11.34 0.24 8.54
C ARG A 164 -10.62 -0.37 9.74
N GLU A 165 -9.68 -1.27 9.50
CA GLU A 165 -8.99 -2.00 10.56
C GLU A 165 -7.77 -1.29 11.16
N SER A 166 -7.17 -0.36 10.41
CA SER A 166 -5.89 0.28 10.79
C SER A 166 -6.03 1.69 11.39
N SER A 167 -7.25 2.10 11.75
CA SER A 167 -7.55 3.45 12.28
C SER A 167 -6.82 3.81 13.58
N CYS A 168 -6.25 2.83 14.30
CA CYS A 168 -5.57 3.03 15.59
C CYS A 168 -4.08 2.63 15.61
N VAL A 169 -3.48 2.27 14.47
CA VAL A 169 -2.07 1.85 14.41
C VAL A 169 -1.23 2.99 13.83
N THR A 170 -0.19 3.40 14.55
CA THR A 170 0.84 4.30 14.02
C THR A 170 1.60 3.57 12.92
N LEU A 171 1.18 3.78 11.67
CA LEU A 171 1.81 3.20 10.51
C LEU A 171 2.96 4.09 10.03
N PRO A 172 4.06 3.52 9.54
CA PRO A 172 5.16 4.28 8.97
C PRO A 172 4.73 5.10 7.74
N THR A 173 5.47 6.16 7.42
CA THR A 173 5.21 7.05 6.28
C THR A 173 5.78 6.52 4.97
N TRP A 174 5.56 5.25 4.66
CA TRP A 174 6.18 4.58 3.50
C TRP A 174 5.76 5.12 2.14
N VAL A 175 4.58 5.73 2.06
CA VAL A 175 3.99 6.23 0.82
C VAL A 175 3.80 7.74 0.94
N LYS A 176 4.32 8.47 -0.04
CA LYS A 176 3.98 9.86 -0.31
C LYS A 176 3.07 9.90 -1.53
N LEU A 177 2.01 10.69 -1.42
CA LEU A 177 1.15 11.00 -2.55
C LEU A 177 1.18 12.51 -2.77
N TYR A 178 1.15 12.91 -4.03
CA TYR A 178 1.08 14.30 -4.41
C TYR A 178 0.20 14.46 -5.64
N LEU A 179 -0.46 15.60 -5.71
CA LEU A 179 -1.23 16.04 -6.87
C LEU A 179 -0.37 17.01 -7.67
N ALA A 180 -0.29 16.80 -8.97
CA ALA A 180 0.37 17.72 -9.88
C ALA A 180 -0.44 17.87 -11.18
N PRO A 181 -0.34 19.02 -11.88
CA PRO A 181 -0.97 19.20 -13.19
C PRO A 181 -0.47 18.16 -14.22
N LYS A 182 -1.35 17.76 -15.14
CA LYS A 182 -0.99 16.95 -16.31
C LYS A 182 0.10 17.65 -17.12
N GLY A 183 1.20 16.96 -17.41
CA GLY A 183 2.31 17.49 -18.21
C GLY A 183 3.52 18.02 -17.43
N VAL A 184 3.47 18.03 -16.09
CA VAL A 184 4.67 18.32 -15.28
C VAL A 184 5.58 17.09 -15.26
N ALA A 185 6.75 17.19 -15.88
CA ALA A 185 7.81 16.18 -15.78
C ALA A 185 8.39 16.20 -14.37
N LEU A 186 8.13 15.13 -13.62
CA LEU A 186 8.51 15.02 -12.21
C LEU A 186 9.88 14.33 -12.09
N GLU A 187 10.94 15.02 -12.50
CA GLU A 187 12.35 14.59 -12.35
C GLU A 187 13.13 15.61 -11.47
N PRO A 188 14.31 15.26 -10.93
CA PRO A 188 14.62 15.13 -9.50
C PRO A 188 14.83 16.45 -8.74
N GLN A 189 13.92 17.41 -8.90
CA GLN A 189 13.93 18.69 -8.20
C GLN A 189 12.61 18.98 -7.48
N LEU A 190 12.02 17.97 -6.82
CA LEU A 190 10.92 18.16 -5.84
C LEU A 190 11.33 19.04 -4.62
N LYS A 191 12.52 19.67 -4.66
CA LYS A 191 12.95 20.72 -3.72
C LYS A 191 12.48 22.12 -4.13
N THR A 192 12.07 22.34 -5.38
CA THR A 192 11.58 23.65 -5.87
C THR A 192 10.05 23.72 -5.95
N ALA A 193 9.36 22.71 -5.42
CA ALA A 193 7.94 22.43 -5.68
C ALA A 193 6.93 23.28 -4.91
N ILE A 194 7.35 24.30 -4.15
CA ILE A 194 6.42 25.21 -3.47
C ILE A 194 5.88 26.27 -4.46
N ASP A 195 6.53 26.49 -5.61
CA ASP A 195 6.15 27.54 -6.58
C ASP A 195 5.40 27.00 -7.84
N GLY A 196 5.19 25.67 -7.94
CA GLY A 196 4.81 24.99 -9.18
C GLY A 196 3.48 24.22 -9.19
N GLY A 197 2.60 24.43 -8.20
CA GLY A 197 1.27 23.79 -8.16
C GLY A 197 1.26 22.30 -7.81
N VAL A 198 2.33 21.78 -7.20
CA VAL A 198 2.39 20.42 -6.66
C VAL A 198 1.90 20.42 -5.21
N GLU A 199 0.88 19.64 -4.90
CA GLU A 199 0.27 19.56 -3.57
C GLU A 199 0.60 18.20 -2.95
N VAL A 200 1.30 18.18 -1.81
CA VAL A 200 1.55 16.94 -1.05
C VAL A 200 0.31 16.59 -0.23
N LEU A 201 -0.20 15.36 -0.41
CA LEU A 201 -1.36 14.89 0.33
C LEU A 201 -0.95 14.39 1.72
N ASP A 202 -1.14 15.24 2.73
CA ASP A 202 -0.88 14.90 4.12
C ASP A 202 -2.07 14.17 4.76
N VAL A 203 -2.26 12.91 4.35
CA VAL A 203 -3.24 11.99 4.94
C VAL A 203 -2.57 10.72 5.44
N SER A 204 -3.22 10.04 6.38
CA SER A 204 -2.75 8.75 6.93
C SER A 204 -2.48 7.71 5.84
N LEU A 205 -1.51 6.82 6.06
CA LEU A 205 -1.17 5.76 5.10
C LEU A 205 -2.38 4.96 4.57
N PRO A 206 -3.35 4.51 5.38
CA PRO A 206 -4.50 3.76 4.85
C PRO A 206 -5.34 4.58 3.85
N ARG A 207 -5.48 5.89 4.09
CA ARG A 207 -6.16 6.81 3.16
C ARG A 207 -5.37 6.97 1.86
N LYS A 208 -4.04 7.02 1.93
CA LYS A 208 -3.18 7.05 0.73
C LYS A 208 -3.36 5.79 -0.11
N LEU A 209 -3.33 4.61 0.50
CA LEU A 209 -3.55 3.34 -0.22
C LEU A 209 -4.94 3.26 -0.84
N LEU A 210 -5.95 3.78 -0.14
CA LEU A 210 -7.32 3.85 -0.66
C LEU A 210 -7.44 4.78 -1.87
N LEU A 211 -6.83 5.97 -1.82
CA LEU A 211 -6.78 6.90 -2.96
C LEU A 211 -6.06 6.27 -4.16
N TRP A 212 -4.93 5.61 -3.93
CA TRP A 212 -4.19 4.91 -4.98
C TRP A 212 -5.05 3.83 -5.64
N ALA A 213 -5.65 2.94 -4.85
CA ALA A 213 -6.51 1.88 -5.37
C ALA A 213 -7.72 2.44 -6.14
N TYR A 214 -8.34 3.51 -5.64
CA TYR A 214 -9.47 4.16 -6.30
C TYR A 214 -9.07 4.72 -7.67
N THR A 215 -7.92 5.39 -7.75
CA THR A 215 -7.43 5.95 -9.01
C THR A 215 -7.06 4.84 -10.02
N LEU A 216 -6.57 3.69 -9.58
CA LEU A 216 -6.37 2.53 -10.46
C LEU A 216 -7.68 1.99 -11.04
N VAL A 217 -8.79 2.03 -10.30
CA VAL A 217 -10.10 1.57 -10.79
C VAL A 217 -10.75 2.59 -11.73
N HIS A 218 -10.74 3.86 -11.34
CA HIS A 218 -11.55 4.89 -12.01
C HIS A 218 -10.78 5.76 -13.00
N GLY A 219 -9.44 5.76 -12.93
CA GLY A 219 -8.59 6.56 -13.81
C GLY A 219 -8.50 8.05 -13.46
N HIS A 220 -9.13 8.46 -12.37
CA HIS A 220 -9.04 9.82 -11.86
C HIS A 220 -8.90 9.81 -10.34
N TRP A 221 -8.38 10.90 -9.79
CA TRP A 221 -8.35 11.11 -8.35
C TRP A 221 -9.72 11.64 -7.87
N ALA A 222 -10.00 11.50 -6.59
CA ALA A 222 -11.14 12.13 -5.93
C ALA A 222 -10.79 12.42 -4.46
N HIS A 223 -11.43 13.42 -3.86
CA HIS A 223 -11.26 13.69 -2.44
C HIS A 223 -11.58 12.46 -1.60
N ILE A 224 -10.84 12.28 -0.50
CA ILE A 224 -10.98 11.10 0.37
C ILE A 224 -12.41 10.88 0.87
N SER A 225 -13.18 11.95 1.12
CA SER A 225 -14.59 11.86 1.52
C SER A 225 -15.47 11.21 0.46
N ALA A 226 -15.26 11.54 -0.82
CA ALA A 226 -15.98 10.95 -1.94
C ALA A 226 -15.60 9.48 -2.14
N VAL A 227 -14.30 9.15 -2.01
CA VAL A 227 -13.82 7.77 -2.11
C VAL A 227 -14.39 6.90 -0.99
N LEU A 228 -14.44 7.42 0.24
CA LEU A 228 -15.03 6.69 1.37
C LEU A 228 -16.52 6.43 1.17
N LYS A 229 -17.28 7.46 0.74
CA LYS A 229 -18.70 7.31 0.41
C LYS A 229 -18.92 6.24 -0.67
N TYR A 230 -18.13 6.27 -1.74
CA TYR A 230 -18.18 5.26 -2.78
C TYR A 230 -17.94 3.85 -2.22
N CYS A 231 -16.93 3.68 -1.38
CA CYS A 231 -16.61 2.37 -0.78
C CYS A 231 -17.74 1.88 0.14
N GLU A 232 -18.34 2.75 0.95
CA GLU A 232 -19.46 2.41 1.84
C GLU A 232 -20.71 1.95 1.07
N GLU A 233 -20.96 2.54 -0.10
CA GLU A 233 -22.12 2.24 -0.92
C GLU A 233 -21.93 0.98 -1.79
N ASN A 234 -20.71 0.74 -2.28
CA ASN A 234 -20.46 -0.21 -3.37
C ASN A 234 -19.58 -1.42 -2.97
N ILE A 235 -18.80 -1.33 -1.89
CA ILE A 235 -17.90 -2.39 -1.46
C ILE A 235 -18.52 -3.09 -0.25
N LYS A 236 -19.21 -4.20 -0.50
CA LYS A 236 -19.77 -5.10 0.53
C LYS A 236 -19.01 -6.40 0.59
#